data_AF-A0A7J7ZH48-F1
#
_entry.id   AF-A0A7J7ZH48-F1
#
_cell.length_a   1.000
_cell.length_b   1.000
_cell.length_c   1.000
_cell.angle_alpha   90.00
_cell.angle_beta   90.00
_cell.angle_gamma   90.00
#
_symmetry.space_group_name_H-M   'P 1'
#
loop_
_entity.id
_entity.type
_entity.pdbx_description
1 polymer ?
#
loop_
_entity_poly.entity_id
_entity_poly.type
_entity_poly.pdbx_seq_one_letter_code
_entity_poly.pdbx_strand_id
1 'polypeptide(L)'
;MASSTSVPLGFHYETKYVVLSYLGLLSQEKLQEHHFSPLQGVQQDVASQSLDQEVLLKVKTEIEEELRFLDKEISEAFTNIGFDQHTSPVFSPANPVEHCLAHLGERVSQELKEPLHKALQMLLSQALSLILSPRRRNTLKLLPKIAMTFISFPVTILDKSVLQSLQL
;
A
#
# COMPACT_ATOMS: atom_id res chain seq x y z
N MET A 1 44.91 34.35 -10.19
CA MET A 1 45.44 33.16 -9.51
C MET A 1 44.36 32.10 -9.59
N ALA A 2 44.55 31.03 -10.36
CA ALA A 2 43.61 29.93 -10.40
C ALA A 2 43.85 29.07 -9.15
N SER A 3 42.91 29.11 -8.19
CA SER A 3 42.95 28.23 -7.03
C SER A 3 42.69 26.81 -7.50
N SER A 4 43.74 25.99 -7.52
CA SER A 4 43.62 24.55 -7.74
C SER A 4 42.94 23.95 -6.51
N THR A 5 41.62 23.78 -6.54
CA THR A 5 40.87 23.10 -5.49
C THR A 5 41.18 21.61 -5.57
N SER A 6 42.03 21.09 -4.68
CA SER A 6 42.20 19.65 -4.54
C SER A 6 40.88 19.03 -4.11
N VAL A 7 40.49 17.95 -4.76
CA VAL A 7 39.29 17.19 -4.42
C VAL A 7 39.41 16.67 -2.97
N PRO A 8 38.32 16.71 -2.17
CA PRO A 8 38.35 16.14 -0.82
C PRO A 8 38.82 14.69 -0.83
N LEU A 9 39.62 14.33 0.15
CA LEU A 9 40.22 13.00 0.25
C LEU A 9 39.18 11.86 0.23
N GLY A 10 38.01 12.09 0.83
CA GLY A 10 36.90 11.14 0.88
C GLY A 10 36.15 10.92 -0.44
N PHE A 11 36.33 11.82 -1.41
CA PHE A 11 35.52 11.84 -2.63
C PHE A 11 35.64 10.56 -3.46
N HIS A 12 36.83 9.96 -3.48
CA HIS A 12 37.05 8.69 -4.17
C HIS A 12 36.17 7.57 -3.58
N TYR A 13 36.12 7.45 -2.25
CA TYR A 13 35.33 6.43 -1.56
C TYR A 13 33.84 6.67 -1.76
N GLU A 14 33.40 7.92 -1.61
CA GLU A 14 32.01 8.33 -1.86
C GLU A 14 31.56 8.00 -3.28
N THR A 15 32.38 8.37 -4.27
CA THR A 15 32.07 8.13 -5.69
C THR A 15 32.05 6.65 -6.01
N LYS A 16 33.05 5.88 -5.54
CA LYS A 16 33.12 4.43 -5.76
C LYS A 16 31.90 3.73 -5.14
N TYR A 17 31.53 4.12 -3.92
CA TYR A 17 30.33 3.59 -3.26
C TYR A 17 29.07 3.87 -4.06
N VAL A 18 28.81 5.13 -4.43
CA VAL A 18 27.60 5.51 -5.18
C VAL A 18 27.49 4.75 -6.51
N VAL A 19 28.58 4.64 -7.26
CA VAL A 19 28.59 3.93 -8.55
C VAL A 19 28.31 2.44 -8.35
N LEU A 20 29.00 1.79 -7.41
CA LEU A 20 28.79 0.36 -7.14
C LEU A 20 27.38 0.08 -6.62
N SER A 21 26.86 0.90 -5.71
CA SER A 21 25.49 0.78 -5.20
C SER A 21 24.45 0.96 -6.32
N TYR A 22 24.64 1.94 -7.20
CA TYR A 22 23.75 2.15 -8.35
C TYR A 22 23.77 0.97 -9.31
N LEU A 23 24.95 0.45 -9.66
CA LEU A 23 25.08 -0.73 -10.52
C LEU A 23 24.45 -1.98 -9.87
N GLY A 24 24.60 -2.14 -8.56
CA GLY A 24 23.97 -3.23 -7.80
C GLY A 24 22.45 -3.20 -7.88
N LEU A 25 21.84 -2.01 -7.77
CA LEU A 25 20.39 -1.83 -7.92
C LEU A 25 19.91 -2.20 -9.32
N LEU A 26 20.60 -1.72 -10.36
CA LEU A 26 20.28 -2.08 -11.76
C LEU A 26 20.39 -3.58 -12.01
N SER A 27 21.42 -4.22 -11.44
CA SER A 27 21.59 -5.68 -11.55
C SER A 27 20.45 -6.45 -10.89
N GLN A 28 19.95 -5.98 -9.76
CA GLN A 28 18.82 -6.60 -9.06
C GLN A 28 17.49 -6.42 -9.78
N GLU A 29 17.23 -5.23 -10.34
CA GLU A 29 16.03 -4.94 -11.11
C GLU A 29 15.92 -5.86 -12.32
N LYS A 30 17.01 -6.02 -13.08
CA LYS A 30 17.05 -6.94 -14.23
C LYS A 30 16.82 -8.40 -13.84
N LEU A 31 17.37 -8.85 -12.70
CA LEU A 31 17.08 -10.20 -12.22
C LEU A 31 15.59 -10.38 -11.89
N GLN A 32 14.96 -9.41 -11.22
CA GLN A 32 13.54 -9.46 -10.90
C GLN A 32 12.65 -9.45 -12.15
N GLU A 33 12.94 -8.61 -13.13
CA GLU A 33 12.21 -8.57 -14.40
C GLU A 33 12.19 -9.94 -15.11
N HIS A 34 13.31 -10.66 -15.10
CA HIS A 34 13.39 -12.01 -15.65
C HIS A 34 12.59 -13.06 -14.86
N HIS A 35 12.39 -12.87 -13.55
CA HIS A 35 11.59 -13.77 -12.72
C HIS A 35 10.07 -13.54 -12.84
N PHE A 36 9.63 -12.33 -13.21
CA PHE A 36 8.20 -11.96 -13.29
C PHE A 36 7.58 -12.02 -14.70
N SER A 37 8.33 -12.44 -15.72
CA SER A 37 7.79 -12.63 -17.08
C SER A 37 7.59 -14.11 -17.44
N PRO A 38 6.43 -14.73 -17.12
CA PRO A 38 6.03 -15.99 -17.69
C PRO A 38 4.92 -15.82 -18.74
N LEU A 39 4.90 -14.75 -19.55
CA LEU A 39 3.87 -14.64 -20.60
C LEU A 39 4.18 -13.60 -21.70
N GLN A 40 5.21 -13.80 -22.51
CA GLN A 40 5.22 -13.20 -23.86
C GLN A 40 6.00 -14.07 -24.83
N GLY A 41 5.24 -14.67 -25.76
CA GLY A 41 5.73 -15.61 -26.74
C GLY A 41 6.66 -14.94 -27.74
N VAL A 42 7.96 -15.13 -27.54
CA VAL A 42 8.96 -15.20 -28.59
C VAL A 42 9.93 -16.28 -28.12
N GLN A 43 10.14 -17.34 -28.92
CA GLN A 43 11.24 -18.27 -28.71
C GLN A 43 12.56 -17.51 -28.91
N GLN A 44 12.98 -16.76 -27.90
CA GLN A 44 14.34 -16.27 -27.83
C GLN A 44 15.16 -17.41 -27.22
N ASP A 45 16.17 -17.83 -27.97
CA ASP A 45 16.98 -19.02 -27.73
C ASP A 45 17.35 -19.20 -26.25
N VAL A 46 16.94 -20.34 -25.67
CA VAL A 46 17.09 -20.67 -24.25
C VAL A 46 18.56 -20.57 -23.79
N ALA A 47 19.50 -20.84 -24.70
CA ALA A 47 20.93 -20.70 -24.45
C ALA A 47 21.38 -19.23 -24.30
N SER A 48 20.76 -18.32 -25.04
CA SER A 48 21.04 -16.88 -24.94
C SER A 48 20.50 -16.30 -23.64
N GLN A 49 19.32 -16.74 -23.19
CA GLN A 49 18.72 -16.31 -21.93
C GLN A 49 19.50 -16.84 -20.70
N SER A 50 19.98 -18.09 -20.74
CA SER A 50 20.79 -18.65 -19.65
C SER A 50 22.16 -17.99 -19.53
N LEU A 51 22.79 -17.66 -20.66
CA LEU A 51 24.07 -16.94 -20.67
C LEU A 51 23.92 -15.53 -20.10
N ASP A 52 22.86 -14.81 -20.47
CA ASP A 52 22.59 -13.46 -19.96
C ASP A 52 22.34 -13.49 -18.43
N GLN A 53 21.65 -14.52 -17.93
CA GLN A 53 21.46 -14.73 -16.49
C GLN A 53 22.77 -15.04 -15.75
N GLU A 54 23.65 -15.88 -16.31
CA GLU A 54 24.96 -16.19 -15.72
C GLU A 54 25.85 -14.94 -15.67
N VAL A 55 25.87 -14.15 -16.73
CA VAL A 55 26.59 -12.87 -16.79
C VAL A 55 26.05 -11.90 -15.75
N LEU A 56 24.72 -11.78 -15.62
CA LEU A 56 24.10 -10.89 -14.65
C LEU A 56 24.39 -11.30 -13.20
N LEU A 57 24.38 -12.61 -12.91
CA LEU A 57 24.78 -13.13 -11.60
C LEU A 57 26.27 -12.86 -11.31
N LYS A 58 27.14 -13.01 -12.31
CA LYS A 58 28.56 -12.72 -12.17
C LYS A 58 28.81 -11.24 -11.89
N VAL A 59 28.15 -10.34 -12.63
CA VAL A 59 28.23 -8.89 -12.41
C VAL A 59 27.75 -8.54 -11.00
N LYS A 60 26.64 -9.14 -10.54
CA LYS A 60 26.16 -8.96 -9.17
C LYS A 60 27.22 -9.37 -8.14
N THR A 61 27.81 -10.56 -8.29
CA THR A 61 28.83 -11.04 -7.33
C THR A 61 30.06 -10.15 -7.32
N GLU A 62 30.50 -9.67 -8.48
CA GLU A 62 31.64 -8.76 -8.60
C GLU A 62 31.36 -7.41 -7.91
N ILE A 63 30.16 -6.86 -8.07
CA ILE A 63 29.74 -5.62 -7.38
C ILE A 63 29.73 -5.82 -5.85
N GLU A 64 29.19 -6.95 -5.37
CA GLU A 64 29.17 -7.27 -3.94
C GLU A 64 30.59 -7.41 -3.36
N GLU A 65 31.50 -8.03 -4.11
CA GLU A 65 32.91 -8.17 -3.73
C GLU A 65 33.63 -6.82 -3.70
N GLU A 66 33.45 -5.98 -4.71
CA GLU A 66 34.00 -4.62 -4.76
C GLU A 66 33.46 -3.73 -3.63
N LEU A 67 32.17 -3.84 -3.30
CA LEU A 67 31.59 -3.15 -2.14
C LEU A 67 32.22 -3.61 -0.83
N ARG A 68 32.46 -4.93 -0.66
CA ARG A 68 33.15 -5.46 0.51
C ARG A 68 34.62 -5.05 0.57
N PHE A 69 35.28 -4.91 -0.56
CA PHE A 69 36.65 -4.41 -0.62
C PHE A 69 36.70 -2.93 -0.24
N LEU A 70 35.77 -2.13 -0.77
CA LEU A 70 35.64 -0.71 -0.45
C LEU A 70 35.43 -0.47 1.05
N ASP A 71 34.60 -1.28 1.72
CA ASP A 71 34.40 -1.19 3.17
C ASP A 71 35.70 -1.38 3.98
N LYS A 72 36.56 -2.30 3.52
CA LYS A 72 37.90 -2.49 4.09
C LYS A 72 38.81 -1.29 3.80
N GLU A 73 38.82 -0.80 2.56
CA GLU A 73 39.60 0.39 2.18
C GLU A 73 39.22 1.61 3.03
N ILE A 74 37.92 1.83 3.26
CA ILE A 74 37.42 2.92 4.10
C ILE A 74 37.84 2.74 5.56
N SER A 75 37.73 1.52 6.09
CA SER A 75 38.15 1.19 7.46
C SER A 75 39.66 1.45 7.67
N GLU A 76 40.48 1.15 6.68
CA GLU A 76 41.91 1.44 6.69
C GLU A 76 42.21 2.94 6.46
N ALA A 77 41.39 3.64 5.67
CA ALA A 77 41.54 5.07 5.43
C ALA A 77 41.26 5.91 6.69
N PHE A 78 40.38 5.45 7.58
CA PHE A 78 40.15 6.09 8.88
C PHE A 78 41.44 6.12 9.72
N THR A 79 42.15 4.99 9.81
CA THR A 79 43.37 4.89 10.62
C THR A 79 44.58 5.57 9.97
N ASN A 80 44.70 5.50 8.64
CA ASN A 80 45.86 6.04 7.91
C ASN A 80 45.75 7.53 7.59
N ILE A 81 44.55 8.00 7.27
CA ILE A 81 44.34 9.33 6.67
C ILE A 81 43.20 10.11 7.35
N GLY A 82 42.56 9.54 8.38
CA GLY A 82 41.52 10.22 9.17
C GLY A 82 40.20 10.40 8.44
N PHE A 83 39.94 9.64 7.36
CA PHE A 83 38.64 9.67 6.69
C PHE A 83 37.58 8.97 7.54
N ASP A 84 36.62 9.74 8.06
CA ASP A 84 35.49 9.21 8.83
C ASP A 84 34.21 9.18 7.98
N GLN A 85 33.78 7.97 7.61
CA GLN A 85 32.54 7.75 6.88
C GLN A 85 31.30 8.28 7.61
N HIS A 86 31.31 8.37 8.94
CA HIS A 86 30.16 8.87 9.71
C HIS A 86 29.95 10.38 9.57
N THR A 87 30.95 11.09 9.07
CA THR A 87 30.85 12.52 8.75
C THR A 87 30.47 12.77 7.30
N SER A 88 30.52 11.73 6.45
CA SER A 88 30.20 11.86 5.03
C SER A 88 28.69 11.88 4.82
N PRO A 89 28.16 12.82 4.00
CA PRO A 89 26.75 12.87 3.67
C PRO A 89 26.28 11.67 2.83
N VAL A 90 27.21 10.95 2.19
CA VAL A 90 26.92 9.76 1.36
C VAL A 90 26.69 8.54 2.24
N PHE A 91 27.56 8.31 3.21
CA PHE A 91 27.49 7.15 4.11
C PHE A 91 26.61 7.40 5.34
N SER A 92 26.45 8.66 5.76
CA SER A 92 25.65 9.07 6.91
C SER A 92 24.83 10.33 6.57
N PRO A 93 23.79 10.18 5.73
CA PRO A 93 22.94 11.31 5.33
C PRO A 93 22.24 11.92 6.55
N ALA A 94 22.35 13.24 6.70
CA ALA A 94 21.83 13.98 7.86
C ALA A 94 20.30 13.91 8.02
N ASN A 95 19.58 13.66 6.92
CA ASN A 95 18.14 13.42 6.91
C ASN A 95 17.87 12.15 6.08
N PRO A 96 17.74 10.98 6.72
CA PRO A 96 17.36 9.78 6.00
C PRO A 96 16.00 10.00 5.33
N VAL A 97 15.84 9.51 4.10
CA VAL A 97 14.59 9.63 3.32
C VAL A 97 13.40 9.12 4.12
N GLU A 98 13.63 8.10 4.94
CA GLU A 98 12.70 7.49 5.89
C GLU A 98 12.13 8.52 6.89
N HIS A 99 12.96 9.43 7.41
CA HIS A 99 12.48 10.48 8.32
C HIS A 99 11.61 11.51 7.59
N CYS A 100 11.97 11.87 6.36
CA CYS A 100 11.14 12.73 5.50
C CYS A 100 9.80 12.08 5.16
N LEU A 101 9.81 10.77 4.84
CA LEU A 101 8.60 9.99 4.56
C LEU A 101 7.73 9.83 5.80
N ALA A 102 8.31 9.59 6.97
CA ALA A 102 7.58 9.51 8.23
C ALA A 102 6.90 10.84 8.56
N HIS A 103 7.61 11.96 8.45
CA HIS A 103 7.06 13.29 8.67
C HIS A 103 5.94 13.63 7.65
N LEU A 104 6.15 13.30 6.37
CA LEU A 104 5.11 13.46 5.35
C LEU A 104 3.88 12.61 5.67
N GLY A 105 4.08 11.35 6.07
CA GLY A 105 3.02 10.43 6.45
C GLY A 105 2.21 10.91 7.65
N GLU A 106 2.87 11.40 8.70
CA GLU A 106 2.21 11.99 9.87
C GLU A 106 1.36 13.21 9.46
N ARG A 107 1.94 14.13 8.68
CA ARG A 107 1.22 15.30 8.19
C ARG A 107 -0.01 14.92 7.38
N VAL A 108 0.15 14.03 6.40
CA VAL A 108 -0.95 13.55 5.55
C VAL A 108 -2.02 12.85 6.40
N SER A 109 -1.62 12.06 7.40
CA SER A 109 -2.54 11.40 8.33
C SER A 109 -3.39 12.42 9.10
N GLN A 110 -2.76 13.47 9.66
CA GLN A 110 -3.47 14.52 10.39
C GLN A 110 -4.37 15.35 9.46
N GLU A 111 -3.86 15.74 8.30
CA GLU A 111 -4.60 16.54 7.31
C GLU A 111 -5.82 15.77 6.76
N LEU A 112 -5.71 14.45 6.56
CA LEU A 112 -6.78 13.62 6.01
C LEU A 112 -7.75 13.06 7.06
N LYS A 113 -7.41 13.08 8.36
CA LYS A 113 -8.23 12.51 9.44
C LYS A 113 -9.67 13.04 9.44
N GLU A 114 -9.84 14.35 9.46
CA GLU A 114 -11.17 14.99 9.49
C GLU A 114 -11.92 14.85 8.16
N PRO A 115 -11.32 15.10 6.98
CA PRO A 115 -11.96 14.84 5.69
C PRO A 115 -12.44 13.40 5.52
N LEU A 116 -11.61 12.41 5.89
CA LEU A 116 -11.98 11.00 5.82
C LEU A 116 -13.10 10.67 6.79
N HIS A 117 -13.03 11.15 8.03
CA HIS A 117 -14.10 10.93 9.00
C HIS A 117 -15.43 11.50 8.50
N LYS A 118 -15.41 12.72 7.96
CA LYS A 118 -16.60 13.38 7.40
C LYS A 118 -17.15 12.62 6.19
N ALA A 119 -16.29 12.18 5.27
CA ALA A 119 -16.69 11.38 4.12
C ALA A 119 -17.33 10.05 4.54
N LEU A 120 -16.75 9.38 5.54
CA LEU A 120 -17.30 8.15 6.13
C LEU A 120 -18.69 8.38 6.72
N GLN A 121 -18.86 9.42 7.53
CA GLN A 121 -20.15 9.76 8.14
C GLN A 121 -21.21 10.06 7.08
N MET A 122 -20.85 10.79 6.02
CA MET A 122 -21.75 11.10 4.91
C MET A 122 -22.18 9.83 4.17
N LEU A 123 -21.23 8.95 3.83
CA LEU A 123 -21.51 7.69 3.13
C LEU A 123 -22.40 6.76 3.97
N LEU A 124 -22.10 6.60 5.25
CA LEU A 124 -22.90 5.78 6.16
C LEU A 124 -24.32 6.35 6.34
N SER A 125 -24.44 7.67 6.52
CA SER A 125 -25.74 8.33 6.65
C SER A 125 -26.59 8.18 5.40
N GLN A 126 -25.98 8.34 4.22
CA GLN A 126 -26.67 8.19 2.94
C GLN A 126 -27.11 6.74 2.71
N ALA A 127 -26.24 5.76 2.97
CA ALA A 127 -26.59 4.34 2.89
C ALA A 127 -27.74 3.98 3.84
N LEU A 128 -27.71 4.44 5.09
CA LEU A 128 -28.79 4.21 6.05
C LEU A 128 -30.10 4.87 5.60
N SER A 129 -30.05 6.08 5.06
CA SER A 129 -31.25 6.75 4.54
C SER A 129 -31.88 6.00 3.37
N LEU A 130 -31.05 5.44 2.47
CA LEU A 130 -31.50 4.65 1.33
C LEU A 130 -32.08 3.29 1.77
N ILE A 131 -31.56 2.67 2.84
CA ILE A 131 -32.04 1.38 3.36
C ILE A 131 -33.29 1.54 4.25
N LEU A 132 -33.39 2.63 5.02
CA LEU A 132 -34.49 2.87 5.96
C LEU A 132 -35.71 3.53 5.28
N SER A 133 -35.50 4.34 4.25
CA SER A 133 -36.60 5.03 3.55
C SER A 133 -37.63 4.10 2.87
N PRO A 134 -37.27 2.94 2.28
CA PRO A 134 -38.24 1.96 1.78
C PRO A 134 -38.96 1.25 2.93
N ARG A 135 -38.23 0.91 4.01
CA ARG A 135 -38.77 0.20 5.19
C ARG A 135 -39.86 1.02 5.90
N ARG A 136 -39.68 2.33 6.04
CA ARG A 136 -40.72 3.26 6.57
C ARG A 136 -41.90 3.47 5.63
N ARG A 137 -41.68 3.49 4.31
CA ARG A 137 -42.80 3.62 3.34
C ARG A 137 -43.70 2.40 3.33
N ASN A 138 -43.16 1.21 3.57
CA ASN A 138 -43.94 -0.03 3.59
C ASN A 138 -44.80 -0.18 4.85
N THR A 139 -44.40 0.40 5.99
CA THR A 139 -45.19 0.38 7.22
C THR A 139 -46.28 1.46 7.25
N LEU A 140 -46.00 2.66 6.73
CA LEU A 140 -47.00 3.74 6.65
C LEU A 140 -48.08 3.50 5.59
N LYS A 141 -47.80 2.72 4.54
CA LYS A 141 -48.83 2.31 3.56
C LYS A 141 -49.81 1.27 4.09
N LEU A 142 -49.44 0.54 5.14
CA LEU A 142 -50.28 -0.52 5.72
C LEU A 142 -51.28 0.03 6.76
N LEU A 143 -50.92 1.11 7.47
CA LEU A 143 -51.76 1.73 8.50
C LEU A 143 -53.11 2.28 8.00
N PRO A 144 -53.20 3.07 6.92
CA PRO A 144 -54.50 3.53 6.41
C PRO A 144 -55.31 2.39 5.77
N LYS A 145 -54.65 1.30 5.35
CA LYS A 145 -55.32 0.12 4.77
C LYS A 145 -55.99 -0.76 5.83
N ILE A 146 -55.41 -0.83 7.04
CA ILE A 146 -56.02 -1.52 8.19
C ILE A 146 -57.14 -0.68 8.83
N ALA A 147 -57.00 0.65 8.87
CA ALA A 147 -58.02 1.52 9.47
C ALA A 147 -59.35 1.55 8.68
N MET A 148 -59.34 1.31 7.37
CA MET A 148 -60.55 1.33 6.53
C MET A 148 -61.33 0.01 6.49
N THR A 149 -60.78 -1.09 7.01
CA THR A 149 -61.47 -2.41 7.02
C THR A 149 -62.29 -2.68 8.28
N PHE A 150 -62.27 -1.80 9.30
CA PHE A 150 -62.89 -2.06 10.60
C PHE A 150 -64.24 -1.35 10.85
N ILE A 151 -64.80 -0.61 9.88
CA ILE A 151 -66.03 0.19 10.10
C ILE A 151 -67.28 -0.35 9.39
N SER A 152 -67.33 -1.62 8.99
CA SER A 152 -68.55 -2.16 8.37
C SER A 152 -68.85 -3.60 8.77
N PHE A 153 -69.29 -3.77 10.01
CA PHE A 153 -70.22 -4.84 10.35
C PHE A 153 -71.39 -4.23 11.14
N PRO A 154 -72.60 -4.18 10.57
CA PRO A 154 -73.77 -3.81 11.34
C PRO A 154 -74.10 -4.95 12.30
N VAL A 155 -74.32 -4.60 13.55
CA VAL A 155 -74.93 -5.46 14.57
C VAL A 155 -76.39 -5.69 14.19
N THR A 156 -76.77 -6.93 13.92
CA THR A 156 -78.18 -7.36 13.97
C THR A 156 -78.32 -8.56 14.90
N ILE A 157 -79.28 -8.40 15.80
CA ILE A 157 -79.64 -9.23 16.95
C ILE A 157 -80.60 -10.36 16.50
N LEU A 158 -80.54 -11.50 17.22
CA LEU A 158 -81.57 -12.54 17.43
C LEU A 158 -81.86 -13.55 16.30
N ASP A 159 -81.62 -14.85 16.54
CA ASP A 159 -82.73 -15.76 16.92
C ASP A 159 -82.26 -17.09 17.55
N LYS A 160 -83.05 -17.57 18.50
CA LYS A 160 -82.90 -18.83 19.24
C LYS A 160 -83.57 -19.97 18.48
N SER A 161 -82.81 -21.01 18.13
CA SER A 161 -83.23 -22.43 18.21
C SER A 161 -82.31 -23.28 17.35
N VAL A 162 -81.61 -24.24 17.94
CA VAL A 162 -81.72 -25.68 17.65
C VAL A 162 -80.75 -26.36 18.61
N LEU A 163 -81.32 -26.85 19.70
CA LEU A 163 -80.71 -27.78 20.63
C LEU A 163 -80.90 -29.19 20.06
N GLN A 164 -79.88 -30.04 20.23
CA GLN A 164 -79.92 -31.51 20.23
C GLN A 164 -80.22 -32.24 18.91
N SER A 165 -79.20 -32.93 18.40
CA SER A 165 -79.19 -34.41 18.35
C SER A 165 -77.89 -34.95 17.73
N LEU A 166 -77.01 -35.51 18.57
CA LEU A 166 -76.54 -36.90 18.41
C LEU A 166 -75.75 -37.29 19.66
N GLN A 167 -76.43 -37.97 20.59
CA GLN A 167 -75.79 -38.90 21.52
C GLN A 167 -75.99 -40.31 20.96
N LEU A 168 -74.88 -40.96 20.61
CA LEU A 168 -74.52 -42.32 21.01
C LEU A 168 -73.05 -42.56 20.62
#